data_AF-A0A327UQ65-F1
#
_entry.id   AF-A0A327UQ65-F1
#
_cell.length_a   1.000
_cell.length_b   1.000
_cell.length_c   1.000
_cell.angle_alpha   90.00
_cell.angle_beta   90.00
_cell.angle_gamma   90.00
#
_symmetry.space_group_name_H-M   'P 1'
#
loop_
_entity.id
_entity.type
_entity.pdbx_description
1 polymer ?
#
loop_
_entity_poly.entity_id
_entity_poly.type
_entity_poly.pdbx_seq_one_letter_code
_entity_poly.pdbx_strand_id
1 'polypeptide(L)'
;MPTTETARQEAVAALRFVREEWGNLLAAITTPPDPGFPPRSLAHTVEAQLDAEADPLVRRAPLVLREHPAPVHLDAVDTRVAVEDMLYRLADTLAAAVQRPARRVRVNSPGTAERWKEDEQDTADPERWHYPAEGSPGSRAYGPHWAAVYAEGRVLDEQLETGLFSALPEHLLHEAHGVARRCAERVERTLNRDRRTLSLDAPCPWCGGKLTGDADPDDVASAAVRCGSGEQCPAPVLLDWRGRRVWRGHDLVGLHTALAAVWQRSEAAA
;
A
#
# COMPACT_ATOMS: atom_id res chain seq x y z
N MET A 1 25.54 -0.70 -3.79
CA MET A 1 24.67 -0.96 -2.63
C MET A 1 24.45 0.35 -1.91
N PRO A 2 23.23 0.63 -1.37
CA PRO A 2 23.01 1.82 -0.58
C PRO A 2 23.96 1.84 0.64
N THR A 3 24.31 3.02 1.13
CA THR A 3 25.05 3.15 2.40
C THR A 3 24.19 2.64 3.55
N THR A 4 24.80 2.26 4.67
CA THR A 4 24.10 1.80 5.88
C THR A 4 23.03 2.80 6.35
N GLU A 5 23.35 4.11 6.30
CA GLU A 5 22.41 5.18 6.68
C GLU A 5 21.25 5.30 5.68
N THR A 6 21.52 5.25 4.37
CA THR A 6 20.46 5.27 3.36
C THR A 6 19.57 4.03 3.48
N ALA A 7 20.13 2.85 3.69
CA ALA A 7 19.37 1.62 3.90
C ALA A 7 18.47 1.72 5.13
N ARG A 8 18.95 2.34 6.22
CA ARG A 8 18.16 2.59 7.43
C ARG A 8 16.97 3.52 7.16
N GLN A 9 17.22 4.68 6.56
CA GLN A 9 16.18 5.66 6.25
C GLN A 9 15.11 5.08 5.31
N GLU A 10 15.53 4.37 4.26
CA GLU A 10 14.62 3.72 3.32
C GLU A 10 13.82 2.58 3.95
N ALA A 11 14.42 1.80 4.85
CA ALA A 11 13.73 0.74 5.58
C ALA A 11 12.63 1.32 6.48
N VAL A 12 12.94 2.38 7.24
CA VAL A 12 11.98 3.08 8.10
C VAL A 12 10.84 3.67 7.28
N ALA A 13 11.16 4.36 6.18
CA ALA A 13 10.15 4.93 5.29
C ALA A 13 9.22 3.84 4.70
N ALA A 14 9.77 2.71 4.27
CA ALA A 14 8.99 1.61 3.74
C ALA A 14 8.09 0.94 4.80
N LEU A 15 8.59 0.75 6.03
CA LEU A 15 7.78 0.21 7.14
C LEU A 15 6.63 1.16 7.52
N ARG A 16 6.89 2.47 7.56
CA ARG A 16 5.84 3.48 7.80
C ARG A 16 4.79 3.49 6.71
N PHE A 17 5.22 3.48 5.44
CA PHE A 17 4.30 3.39 4.31
C PHE A 17 3.36 2.18 4.41
N VAL A 18 3.92 0.99 4.71
CA VAL A 18 3.10 -0.22 4.88
C VAL A 18 2.10 -0.06 6.03
N ARG A 19 2.48 0.58 7.14
CA ARG A 19 1.59 0.83 8.28
C ARG A 19 0.46 1.81 7.94
N GLU A 20 0.78 2.88 7.20
CA GLU A 20 -0.18 3.91 6.78
C GLU A 20 -1.18 3.35 5.76
N GLU A 21 -0.70 2.62 4.76
CA GLU A 21 -1.53 2.06 3.69
C GLU A 21 -2.22 0.74 4.07
N TRP A 22 -1.95 0.18 5.26
CA TRP A 22 -2.56 -1.08 5.70
C TRP A 22 -4.09 -0.99 5.71
N GLY A 23 -4.65 0.14 6.17
CA GLY A 23 -6.10 0.39 6.15
C GLY A 23 -6.66 0.40 4.73
N ASN A 24 -5.96 1.01 3.79
CA ASN A 24 -6.36 1.06 2.37
C ASN A 24 -6.31 -0.34 1.74
N LEU A 25 -5.29 -1.14 2.06
CA LEU A 25 -5.21 -2.54 1.62
C LEU A 25 -6.39 -3.37 2.15
N LEU A 26 -6.77 -3.19 3.42
CA LEU A 26 -7.94 -3.88 3.98
C LEU A 26 -9.25 -3.44 3.33
N ALA A 27 -9.40 -2.14 3.02
CA ALA A 27 -10.55 -1.63 2.29
C ALA A 27 -10.61 -2.17 0.85
N ALA A 28 -9.46 -2.39 0.20
CA ALA A 28 -9.39 -2.95 -1.14
C ALA A 28 -9.94 -4.39 -1.22
N ILE A 29 -9.87 -5.18 -0.14
CA ILE A 29 -10.37 -6.57 -0.12
C ILE A 29 -11.87 -6.65 -0.41
N THR A 30 -12.66 -5.74 0.15
CA THR A 30 -14.12 -5.70 -0.01
C THR A 30 -14.56 -4.93 -1.24
N THR A 31 -13.60 -4.45 -2.03
CA THR A 31 -13.83 -3.52 -3.12
C THR A 31 -13.48 -4.19 -4.45
N PRO A 32 -14.40 -4.26 -5.44
CA PRO A 32 -14.09 -4.89 -6.71
C PRO A 32 -12.94 -4.15 -7.41
N PRO A 33 -11.98 -4.89 -8.01
CA PRO A 33 -10.92 -4.30 -8.84
C PRO A 33 -11.58 -3.54 -9.99
N ASP A 34 -11.22 -2.27 -10.15
CA ASP A 34 -11.65 -1.47 -11.30
C ASP A 34 -10.46 -1.38 -12.28
N PRO A 35 -10.52 -2.04 -13.44
CA PRO A 35 -9.50 -1.90 -14.47
C PRO A 35 -9.57 -0.55 -15.22
N GLY A 36 -10.60 0.27 -14.96
CA GLY A 36 -10.86 1.51 -15.67
C GLY A 36 -9.94 2.67 -15.28
N PHE A 37 -9.54 3.45 -16.28
CA PHE A 37 -9.08 4.82 -16.09
C PHE A 37 -10.30 5.76 -16.09
N PRO A 38 -10.39 6.74 -15.18
CA PRO A 38 -9.38 7.13 -14.20
C PRO A 38 -9.47 6.33 -12.87
N PRO A 39 -8.34 6.08 -12.16
CA PRO A 39 -8.36 5.42 -10.85
C PRO A 39 -9.35 6.07 -9.86
N ARG A 40 -9.95 5.29 -8.95
CA ARG A 40 -11.03 5.75 -8.04
C ARG A 40 -10.71 7.00 -7.22
N SER A 41 -9.45 7.26 -6.88
CA SER A 41 -9.03 8.52 -6.22
C SER A 41 -9.35 9.76 -7.08
N LEU A 42 -9.41 9.60 -8.40
CA LEU A 42 -9.79 10.61 -9.38
C LEU A 42 -11.27 10.54 -9.75
N ALA A 43 -11.92 9.37 -9.60
CA ALA A 43 -13.32 9.18 -9.96
C ALA A 43 -14.23 10.16 -9.19
N HIS A 44 -14.03 10.33 -7.88
CA HIS A 44 -14.82 11.29 -7.09
C HIS A 44 -14.60 12.75 -7.50
N THR A 45 -13.41 13.12 -7.99
CA THR A 45 -13.13 14.49 -8.45
C THR A 45 -13.74 14.74 -9.82
N VAL A 46 -13.70 13.74 -10.71
CA VAL A 46 -14.34 13.78 -12.03
C VAL A 46 -15.86 13.74 -11.89
N GLU A 47 -16.40 12.88 -11.03
CA GLU A 47 -17.83 12.80 -10.70
C GLU A 47 -18.33 14.09 -10.05
N ALA A 48 -17.61 14.68 -9.10
CA ALA A 48 -17.99 15.96 -8.50
C ALA A 48 -17.98 17.12 -9.50
N GLN A 49 -17.12 17.07 -10.52
CA GLN A 49 -17.11 18.04 -11.62
C GLN A 49 -18.27 17.83 -12.59
N LEU A 50 -18.65 16.57 -12.86
CA LEU A 50 -19.81 16.23 -13.69
C LEU A 50 -21.15 16.52 -12.98
N ASP A 51 -21.23 16.28 -11.67
CA ASP A 51 -22.41 16.55 -10.84
C ASP A 51 -22.66 18.05 -10.66
N ALA A 52 -21.63 18.90 -10.79
CA ALA A 52 -21.78 20.36 -10.79
C ALA A 52 -22.54 20.88 -12.04
N GLU A 53 -22.68 20.06 -13.08
CA GLU A 53 -23.36 20.40 -14.35
C GLU A 53 -24.70 19.66 -14.55
N ALA A 54 -25.11 18.77 -13.63
CA ALA A 54 -26.28 17.90 -13.81
C ALA A 54 -27.50 18.25 -12.91
N ASP A 55 -28.71 18.18 -13.50
CA ASP A 55 -30.02 18.44 -12.87
C ASP A 55 -30.40 17.32 -11.85
N PRO A 56 -30.82 17.61 -10.59
CA PRO A 56 -30.79 16.64 -9.49
C PRO A 56 -32.03 15.72 -9.37
N LEU A 57 -32.68 15.34 -10.47
CA LEU A 57 -34.04 14.76 -10.41
C LEU A 57 -34.21 13.26 -10.70
N VAL A 58 -33.16 12.44 -10.72
CA VAL A 58 -33.33 10.99 -10.94
C VAL A 58 -32.45 10.14 -10.02
N ARG A 59 -32.81 9.99 -8.74
CA ARG A 59 -32.31 8.87 -7.90
C ARG A 59 -33.35 8.39 -6.87
N ARG A 60 -34.31 7.59 -7.32
CA ARG A 60 -35.02 6.61 -6.47
C ARG A 60 -35.09 5.28 -7.21
N ALA A 61 -34.17 4.37 -6.91
CA ALA A 61 -34.25 2.98 -7.32
C ALA A 61 -34.73 2.12 -6.12
N PRO A 62 -35.62 1.14 -6.33
CA PRO A 62 -36.17 0.30 -5.27
C PRO A 62 -35.14 -0.72 -4.80
N LEU A 63 -35.08 -0.94 -3.47
CA LEU A 63 -34.21 -1.94 -2.83
C LEU A 63 -34.71 -3.35 -3.16
N VAL A 64 -34.17 -3.93 -4.24
CA VAL A 64 -34.28 -5.38 -4.48
C VAL A 64 -33.16 -6.05 -3.69
N LEU A 65 -33.52 -6.96 -2.78
CA LEU A 65 -32.57 -7.82 -2.08
C LEU A 65 -31.90 -8.74 -3.14
N ARG A 66 -30.79 -8.31 -3.71
CA ARG A 66 -29.94 -9.15 -4.55
C ARG A 66 -28.97 -9.92 -3.66
N GLU A 67 -28.90 -11.23 -3.85
CA GLU A 67 -27.74 -12.01 -3.42
C GLU A 67 -26.51 -11.43 -4.13
N HIS A 68 -25.71 -10.67 -3.40
CA HIS A 68 -24.42 -10.20 -3.87
C HIS A 68 -23.36 -11.25 -3.49
N PRO A 69 -22.83 -12.06 -4.42
CA PRO A 69 -21.53 -12.66 -4.18
C PRO A 69 -20.54 -11.50 -4.04
N ALA A 70 -19.96 -11.33 -2.86
CA ALA A 70 -19.04 -10.23 -2.59
C ALA A 70 -17.83 -10.34 -3.54
N PRO A 71 -17.52 -9.33 -4.36
CA PRO A 71 -16.30 -9.34 -5.14
C PRO A 71 -15.13 -9.13 -4.19
N VAL A 72 -14.55 -10.23 -3.71
CA VAL A 72 -13.29 -10.21 -2.98
C VAL A 72 -12.18 -9.90 -3.97
N HIS A 73 -11.45 -8.82 -3.75
CA HIS A 73 -10.22 -8.56 -4.50
C HIS A 73 -9.15 -9.56 -4.05
N LEU A 74 -9.06 -10.70 -4.74
CA LEU A 74 -8.16 -11.80 -4.36
C LEU A 74 -6.71 -11.34 -4.24
N ASP A 75 -6.22 -10.49 -5.15
CA ASP A 75 -4.84 -9.97 -5.04
C ASP A 75 -4.61 -9.13 -3.77
N ALA A 76 -5.64 -8.43 -3.27
CA ALA A 76 -5.55 -7.67 -2.02
C ALA A 76 -5.50 -8.62 -0.81
N VAL A 77 -6.24 -9.72 -0.85
CA VAL A 77 -6.17 -10.77 0.16
C VAL A 77 -4.79 -11.45 0.16
N ASP A 78 -4.30 -11.84 -1.02
CA ASP A 78 -3.00 -12.48 -1.17
C ASP A 78 -1.86 -11.56 -0.74
N THR A 79 -1.94 -10.27 -1.09
CA THR A 79 -0.97 -9.27 -0.65
C THR A 79 -1.02 -9.08 0.86
N ARG A 80 -2.21 -9.01 1.46
CA ARG A 80 -2.35 -8.93 2.92
C ARG A 80 -1.66 -10.09 3.60
N VAL A 81 -1.96 -11.33 3.20
CA VAL A 81 -1.39 -12.55 3.80
C VAL A 81 0.13 -12.60 3.62
N ALA A 82 0.62 -12.26 2.42
CA ALA A 82 2.06 -12.27 2.14
C ALA A 82 2.82 -11.21 2.95
N VAL A 83 2.31 -9.98 3.02
CA VAL A 83 2.94 -8.90 3.80
C VAL A 83 2.90 -9.22 5.30
N GLU A 84 1.79 -9.79 5.79
CA GLU A 84 1.66 -10.23 7.18
C GLU A 84 2.72 -11.28 7.56
N ASP A 85 2.87 -12.35 6.77
CA ASP A 85 3.90 -13.37 7.00
C ASP A 85 5.32 -12.80 6.94
N MET A 86 5.60 -11.93 5.96
CA MET A 86 6.91 -11.28 5.82
C MET A 86 7.25 -10.41 7.03
N LEU A 87 6.31 -9.62 7.54
CA LEU A 87 6.54 -8.74 8.69
C LEU A 87 6.73 -9.55 9.98
N TYR A 88 5.94 -10.61 10.20
CA TYR A 88 6.14 -11.46 11.38
C TYR A 88 7.49 -12.19 11.35
N ARG A 89 7.89 -12.74 10.20
CA ARG A 89 9.20 -13.38 10.07
C ARG A 89 10.35 -12.40 10.26
N LEU A 90 10.19 -11.17 9.77
CA LEU A 90 11.18 -10.11 10.01
C LEU A 90 11.29 -9.81 11.50
N ALA A 91 10.16 -9.62 12.19
CA ALA A 91 10.15 -9.37 13.63
C ALA A 91 10.79 -10.53 14.42
N ASP A 92 10.46 -11.79 14.09
CA ASP A 92 11.09 -12.97 14.71
C ASP A 92 12.60 -13.01 14.48
N THR A 93 13.05 -12.71 13.25
CA THR A 93 14.49 -12.72 12.88
C THR A 93 15.25 -11.64 13.64
N LEU A 94 14.70 -10.42 13.70
CA LEU A 94 15.30 -9.32 14.43
C LEU A 94 15.32 -9.62 15.93
N ALA A 95 14.21 -10.08 16.50
CA ALA A 95 14.12 -10.45 17.90
C ALA A 95 15.14 -11.53 18.28
N ALA A 96 15.31 -12.56 17.45
CA ALA A 96 16.26 -13.64 17.69
C ALA A 96 17.71 -13.14 17.71
N ALA A 97 18.02 -12.11 16.92
CA ALA A 97 19.37 -11.58 16.80
C ALA A 97 19.70 -10.52 17.85
N VAL A 98 18.78 -9.59 18.12
CA VAL A 98 19.10 -8.37 18.88
C VAL A 98 18.47 -8.31 20.27
N GLN A 99 17.38 -9.05 20.53
CA GLN A 99 16.70 -9.02 21.82
C GLN A 99 17.47 -9.82 22.87
N ARG A 100 17.78 -9.19 24.01
CA ARG A 100 18.42 -9.87 25.14
C ARG A 100 17.51 -11.00 25.66
N PRO A 101 18.06 -12.15 26.08
CA PRO A 101 17.29 -13.15 26.84
C PRO A 101 16.63 -12.56 28.09
N ALA A 102 15.54 -13.15 28.55
CA ALA A 102 14.90 -12.76 29.81
C ALA A 102 15.91 -12.83 30.97
N ARG A 103 15.91 -11.81 31.81
CA ARG A 103 16.75 -11.70 33.01
C ARG A 103 16.36 -12.80 33.96
N ARG A 104 17.36 -13.34 34.65
CA ARG A 104 17.15 -14.27 35.75
C ARG A 104 17.42 -13.57 37.07
N VAL A 105 16.48 -13.69 37.99
CA VAL A 105 16.58 -13.18 39.35
C VAL A 105 16.72 -14.34 40.32
N ARG A 106 17.49 -14.10 41.38
CA ARG A 106 17.70 -15.07 42.45
C ARG A 106 16.46 -15.05 43.35
N VAL A 107 15.84 -16.21 43.51
CA VAL A 107 14.66 -16.41 44.35
C VAL A 107 15.05 -17.33 45.50
N ASN A 108 15.71 -16.75 46.51
CA ASN A 108 16.09 -17.48 47.71
C ASN A 108 15.27 -17.02 48.91
N SER A 109 14.86 -17.97 49.74
CA SER A 109 14.52 -17.72 51.13
C SER A 109 15.75 -18.02 52.01
N PRO A 110 15.89 -17.38 53.19
CA PRO A 110 16.99 -17.70 54.09
C PRO A 110 17.01 -19.19 54.46
N GLY A 111 18.15 -19.87 54.26
CA GLY A 111 18.34 -21.29 54.61
C GLY A 111 18.03 -22.31 53.51
N THR A 112 17.60 -21.90 52.31
CA THR A 112 17.35 -22.80 51.16
C THR A 112 18.40 -22.70 50.06
N ALA A 113 18.55 -23.77 49.28
CA ALA A 113 19.44 -23.84 48.13
C ALA A 113 19.14 -22.74 47.09
N GLU A 114 20.17 -22.31 46.36
CA GLU A 114 20.03 -21.26 45.36
C GLU A 114 19.09 -21.67 44.22
N ARG A 115 18.03 -20.86 44.01
CA ARG A 115 17.09 -21.04 42.91
C ARG A 115 17.04 -19.76 42.06
N TRP A 116 17.14 -19.93 40.76
CA TRP A 116 17.06 -18.84 39.79
C TRP A 116 15.76 -18.97 39.00
N LYS A 117 14.95 -17.91 39.00
CA LYS A 117 13.73 -17.81 38.19
C LYS A 117 13.93 -16.70 37.16
N GLU A 118 13.23 -16.79 36.04
CA GLU A 118 13.07 -15.64 35.16
C GLU A 118 12.36 -14.51 35.91
N ASP A 119 12.81 -13.29 35.65
CA ASP A 119 12.21 -12.08 36.17
C ASP A 119 10.87 -11.86 35.47
N GLU A 120 9.77 -12.02 36.19
CA GLU A 120 8.41 -11.91 35.63
C GLU A 120 8.15 -10.54 35.01
N GLN A 121 8.73 -9.46 35.57
CA GLN A 121 8.54 -8.12 35.03
C GLN A 121 9.27 -7.94 33.71
N ASP A 122 10.50 -8.48 33.60
CA ASP A 122 11.28 -8.45 32.37
C ASP A 122 10.67 -9.36 31.30
N THR A 123 10.15 -10.54 31.69
CA THR A 123 9.45 -11.44 30.77
C THR A 123 8.12 -10.86 30.28
N ALA A 124 7.42 -10.06 31.09
CA ALA A 124 6.16 -9.43 30.70
C ALA A 124 6.34 -8.05 30.03
N ASP A 125 7.58 -7.65 29.73
CA ASP A 125 7.88 -6.35 29.14
C ASP A 125 7.18 -6.21 27.77
N PRO A 126 6.32 -5.18 27.58
CA PRO A 126 5.61 -4.95 26.33
C PRO A 126 6.53 -4.55 25.16
N GLU A 127 7.74 -4.06 25.43
CA GLU A 127 8.71 -3.70 24.40
C GLU A 127 9.37 -4.93 23.77
N ARG A 128 9.28 -6.09 24.42
CA ARG A 128 9.77 -7.37 23.90
C ARG A 128 8.85 -7.93 22.84
N TRP A 129 9.48 -8.53 21.82
CA TRP A 129 8.79 -9.44 20.93
C TRP A 129 8.63 -10.80 21.61
N HIS A 130 7.37 -11.24 21.69
CA HIS A 130 6.96 -12.51 22.25
C HIS A 130 6.59 -13.45 21.11
N TYR A 131 7.35 -14.54 20.97
CA TYR A 131 7.09 -15.56 19.97
C TYR A 131 5.74 -16.26 20.21
N PRO A 132 5.08 -16.75 19.15
CA PRO A 132 3.91 -17.59 19.30
C PRO A 132 4.28 -18.87 20.06
N ALA A 133 3.43 -19.24 21.02
CA ALA A 133 3.55 -20.43 21.85
C ALA A 133 2.22 -21.19 21.86
N GLU A 134 2.22 -22.41 22.43
CA GLU A 134 0.98 -23.18 22.58
C GLU A 134 -0.06 -22.39 23.37
N GLY A 135 -1.22 -22.15 22.78
CA GLY A 135 -2.30 -21.38 23.40
C GLY A 135 -2.09 -19.86 23.46
N SER A 136 -0.99 -19.32 22.93
CA SER A 136 -0.74 -17.87 22.90
C SER A 136 -0.17 -17.42 21.56
N PRO A 137 -0.84 -16.51 20.82
CA PRO A 137 -0.29 -15.94 19.59
C PRO A 137 0.93 -15.02 19.83
N GLY A 138 1.28 -14.72 21.08
CA GLY A 138 2.37 -13.80 21.43
C GLY A 138 2.13 -12.39 20.90
N SER A 139 3.19 -11.71 20.49
CA SER A 139 3.11 -10.35 19.93
C SER A 139 2.36 -10.29 18.59
N ARG A 140 2.12 -11.42 17.93
CA ARG A 140 1.31 -11.47 16.71
C ARG A 140 -0.18 -11.19 16.98
N ALA A 141 -0.63 -11.26 18.23
CA ALA A 141 -1.99 -10.86 18.63
C ALA A 141 -2.34 -9.41 18.26
N TYR A 142 -1.33 -8.53 18.23
CA TYR A 142 -1.47 -7.11 17.92
C TYR A 142 -1.45 -6.82 16.41
N GLY A 143 -1.31 -7.85 15.58
CA GLY A 143 -1.35 -7.75 14.13
C GLY A 143 -0.03 -7.28 13.49
N PRO A 144 0.00 -7.16 12.16
CA PRO A 144 1.21 -6.81 11.40
C PRO A 144 1.65 -5.36 11.62
N HIS A 145 0.75 -4.46 12.04
CA HIS A 145 1.11 -3.10 12.41
C HIS A 145 2.14 -3.09 13.54
N TRP A 146 1.93 -3.91 14.58
CA TRP A 146 2.86 -4.03 15.69
C TRP A 146 4.19 -4.65 15.27
N ALA A 147 4.18 -5.66 14.40
CA ALA A 147 5.40 -6.24 13.85
C ALA A 147 6.23 -5.20 13.06
N ALA A 148 5.58 -4.32 12.30
CA ALA A 148 6.24 -3.23 11.60
C ALA A 148 6.82 -2.18 12.56
N VAL A 149 6.08 -1.80 13.62
CA VAL A 149 6.57 -0.89 14.68
C VAL A 149 7.80 -1.48 15.38
N TYR A 150 7.73 -2.76 15.75
CA TYR A 150 8.84 -3.45 16.39
C TYR A 150 10.08 -3.47 15.49
N ALA A 151 9.92 -3.85 14.21
CA ALA A 151 11.01 -3.85 13.24
C ALA A 151 11.59 -2.45 13.01
N GLU A 152 10.74 -1.42 12.93
CA GLU A 152 11.15 -0.02 12.80
C GLU A 152 12.02 0.41 13.99
N GLY A 153 11.61 0.13 15.22
CA GLY A 153 12.38 0.47 16.41
C GLY A 153 13.75 -0.22 16.44
N ARG A 154 13.86 -1.45 15.95
CA ARG A 154 15.15 -2.15 15.81
C ARG A 154 16.02 -1.58 14.70
N VAL A 155 15.42 -1.21 13.58
CA VAL A 155 16.11 -0.50 12.50
C VAL A 155 16.54 0.91 12.94
N LEU A 156 15.89 1.53 13.92
CA LEU A 156 16.29 2.82 14.48
C LEU A 156 17.23 2.69 15.69
N ASP A 157 17.60 1.46 16.08
CA ASP A 157 18.40 1.21 17.28
C ASP A 157 17.76 1.84 18.55
N GLU A 158 16.43 1.84 18.63
CA GLU A 158 15.70 2.27 19.82
C GLU A 158 15.99 1.34 21.01
N GLN A 159 16.04 1.89 22.23
CA GLN A 159 16.27 1.16 23.48
C GLN A 159 17.65 0.46 23.56
N LEU A 160 18.65 0.89 22.79
CA LEU A 160 20.03 0.44 23.01
C LEU A 160 20.56 0.86 24.40
N GLU A 161 20.21 2.07 24.84
CA GLU A 161 20.69 2.61 26.13
C GLU A 161 20.09 1.88 27.33
N THR A 162 18.91 1.28 27.19
CA THR A 162 18.26 0.50 28.25
C THR A 162 18.88 -0.90 28.40
N GLY A 163 19.65 -1.35 27.39
CA GLY A 163 20.27 -2.69 27.36
C GLY A 163 19.29 -3.83 27.12
N LEU A 164 18.04 -3.54 26.74
CA LEU A 164 17.06 -4.56 26.34
C LEU A 164 17.39 -5.17 24.98
N PHE A 165 17.98 -4.37 24.09
CA PHE A 165 18.41 -4.77 22.76
C PHE A 165 19.90 -4.47 22.54
N SER A 166 20.52 -5.24 21.65
CA SER A 166 21.87 -4.97 21.12
C SER A 166 21.79 -4.26 19.77
N ALA A 167 22.89 -3.63 19.35
CA ALA A 167 22.96 -2.92 18.07
C ALA A 167 22.67 -3.86 16.90
N LEU A 168 21.85 -3.41 15.95
CA LEU A 168 21.47 -4.22 14.80
C LEU A 168 22.68 -4.54 13.90
N PRO A 169 23.02 -5.82 13.68
CA PRO A 169 24.07 -6.18 12.74
C PRO A 169 23.79 -5.67 11.32
N GLU A 170 24.81 -5.16 10.62
CA GLU A 170 24.66 -4.55 9.30
C GLU A 170 23.99 -5.46 8.25
N HIS A 171 24.30 -6.76 8.27
CA HIS A 171 23.66 -7.71 7.35
C HIS A 171 22.14 -7.83 7.59
N LEU A 172 21.70 -7.78 8.85
CA LEU A 172 20.28 -7.80 9.20
C LEU A 172 19.60 -6.47 8.90
N LEU A 173 20.32 -5.35 8.96
CA LEU A 173 19.80 -4.07 8.47
C LEU A 173 19.49 -4.14 6.97
N HIS A 174 20.41 -4.69 6.17
CA HIS A 174 20.16 -4.88 4.73
C HIS A 174 19.04 -5.88 4.45
N GLU A 175 18.92 -6.94 5.25
CA GLU A 175 17.80 -7.87 5.16
C GLU A 175 16.47 -7.19 5.49
N ALA A 176 16.41 -6.42 6.58
CA ALA A 176 15.24 -5.65 7.00
C ALA A 176 14.84 -4.64 5.93
N HIS A 177 15.81 -3.91 5.37
CA HIS A 177 15.61 -3.00 4.23
C HIS A 177 14.98 -3.73 3.03
N GLY A 178 15.56 -4.88 2.63
CA GLY A 178 15.04 -5.66 1.51
C GLY A 178 13.63 -6.20 1.75
N VAL A 179 13.32 -6.67 2.97
CA VAL A 179 11.97 -7.13 3.33
C VAL A 179 10.98 -5.97 3.32
N ALA A 180 11.31 -4.85 3.98
CA ALA A 180 10.45 -3.68 4.06
C ALA A 180 10.12 -3.12 2.67
N ARG A 181 11.13 -2.99 1.79
CA ARG A 181 10.96 -2.59 0.39
C ARG A 181 10.00 -3.51 -0.36
N ARG A 182 10.18 -4.83 -0.27
CA ARG A 182 9.30 -5.79 -0.93
C ARG A 182 7.86 -5.73 -0.39
N CYS A 183 7.67 -5.50 0.90
CA CYS A 183 6.35 -5.28 1.47
C CYS A 183 5.71 -4.01 0.89
N ALA A 184 6.43 -2.88 0.91
CA ALA A 184 5.95 -1.61 0.36
C ALA A 184 5.57 -1.74 -1.12
N GLU A 185 6.42 -2.35 -1.94
CA GLU A 185 6.16 -2.55 -3.38
C GLU A 185 4.96 -3.45 -3.66
N ARG A 186 4.70 -4.45 -2.80
CA ARG A 186 3.51 -5.30 -2.93
C ARG A 186 2.25 -4.50 -2.61
N VAL A 187 2.27 -3.70 -1.55
CA VAL A 187 1.15 -2.84 -1.16
C VAL A 187 0.89 -1.79 -2.24
N GLU A 188 1.92 -1.06 -2.66
CA GLU A 188 1.85 -0.01 -3.69
C GLU A 188 1.28 -0.54 -5.01
N ARG A 189 1.77 -1.70 -5.46
CA ARG A 189 1.29 -2.38 -6.66
C ARG A 189 -0.17 -2.79 -6.57
N THR A 190 -0.57 -3.35 -5.44
CA THR A 190 -1.92 -3.88 -5.23
C THR A 190 -2.95 -2.76 -5.12
N LEU A 191 -2.55 -1.65 -4.52
CA LEU A 191 -3.36 -0.43 -4.47
C LEU A 191 -3.30 0.38 -5.77
N ASN A 192 -2.59 -0.11 -6.80
CA ASN A 192 -2.36 0.56 -8.07
C ASN A 192 -1.81 1.99 -7.89
N ARG A 193 -1.00 2.20 -6.85
CA ARG A 193 -0.28 3.45 -6.55
C ARG A 193 1.09 3.52 -7.20
N ASP A 194 1.58 2.41 -7.75
CA ASP A 194 2.70 2.43 -8.69
C ASP A 194 2.27 3.40 -9.80
N ARG A 195 2.95 4.54 -9.99
CA ARG A 195 2.69 5.58 -11.01
C ARG A 195 2.69 5.01 -12.45
N ARG A 196 1.73 4.16 -12.77
CA ARG A 196 1.70 3.34 -13.96
C ARG A 196 1.14 4.14 -15.10
N THR A 197 1.82 4.04 -16.24
CA THR A 197 1.23 4.42 -17.50
C THR A 197 0.24 3.32 -17.89
N LEU A 198 -1.06 3.59 -17.72
CA LEU A 198 -2.16 2.71 -18.09
C LEU A 198 -2.46 2.90 -19.58
N SER A 199 -2.59 1.81 -20.33
CA SER A 199 -3.20 1.87 -21.65
C SER A 199 -4.71 1.97 -21.47
N LEU A 200 -5.36 2.92 -22.14
CA LEU A 200 -6.80 2.95 -22.21
C LEU A 200 -7.25 1.99 -23.32
N ASP A 201 -8.32 1.23 -23.07
CA ASP A 201 -8.88 0.29 -24.05
C ASP A 201 -9.58 1.00 -25.21
N ALA A 202 -10.09 2.22 -24.95
CA ALA A 202 -10.72 3.01 -25.99
C ALA A 202 -9.69 3.72 -26.88
N PRO A 203 -9.88 3.69 -28.21
CA PRO A 203 -9.05 4.45 -29.13
C PRO A 203 -9.34 5.94 -29.02
N CYS A 204 -8.36 6.76 -29.42
CA CYS A 204 -8.50 8.21 -29.47
C CYS A 204 -9.68 8.62 -30.36
N PRO A 205 -10.67 9.40 -29.86
CA PRO A 205 -11.85 9.81 -30.63
C PRO A 205 -11.55 10.54 -31.93
N TRP A 206 -10.40 11.19 -32.02
CA TRP A 206 -10.01 12.05 -33.15
C TRP A 206 -9.16 11.35 -34.21
N CYS A 207 -8.43 10.29 -33.86
CA CYS A 207 -7.50 9.65 -34.81
C CYS A 207 -7.47 8.12 -34.72
N GLY A 208 -8.24 7.51 -33.81
CA GLY A 208 -8.22 6.06 -33.58
C GLY A 208 -6.96 5.53 -32.87
N GLY A 209 -5.97 6.38 -32.59
CA GLY A 209 -4.70 5.99 -31.98
C GLY A 209 -4.82 5.49 -30.54
N LYS A 210 -3.85 4.68 -30.10
CA LYS A 210 -3.78 4.17 -28.72
C LYS A 210 -3.61 5.32 -27.72
N LEU A 211 -4.42 5.30 -26.66
CA LEU A 211 -4.34 6.26 -25.56
C LEU A 211 -3.59 5.63 -24.38
N THR A 212 -2.74 6.42 -23.73
CA THR A 212 -2.02 6.02 -22.51
C THR A 212 -2.19 7.09 -21.44
N GLY A 213 -2.75 6.74 -20.29
CA GLY A 213 -2.91 7.60 -19.12
C GLY A 213 -1.77 7.42 -18.12
N ASP A 214 -1.33 8.50 -17.50
CA ASP A 214 -0.50 8.50 -16.31
C ASP A 214 -1.20 9.31 -15.22
N ALA A 215 -1.25 8.76 -14.01
CA ALA A 215 -1.76 9.46 -12.85
C ALA A 215 -0.80 9.23 -11.69
N ASP A 216 -0.42 10.31 -11.03
CA ASP A 216 0.12 10.20 -9.68
C ASP A 216 -1.07 10.02 -8.72
N PRO A 217 -1.15 8.92 -7.96
CA PRO A 217 -2.21 8.74 -6.96
C PRO A 217 -2.22 9.84 -5.89
N ASP A 218 -1.08 10.49 -5.64
CA ASP A 218 -0.92 11.53 -4.62
C ASP A 218 -1.10 12.95 -5.18
N ASP A 219 -1.10 13.10 -6.50
CA ASP A 219 -1.35 14.38 -7.19
C ASP A 219 -2.34 14.19 -8.34
N VAL A 220 -3.62 14.37 -8.01
CA VAL A 220 -4.74 14.33 -8.95
C VAL A 220 -4.57 15.30 -10.13
N ALA A 221 -3.95 16.46 -9.89
CA ALA A 221 -3.74 17.46 -10.94
C ALA A 221 -2.64 17.04 -11.93
N SER A 222 -1.77 16.11 -11.56
CA SER A 222 -0.75 15.55 -12.44
C SER A 222 -1.30 14.57 -13.48
N ALA A 223 -2.56 14.11 -13.31
CA ALA A 223 -3.17 13.15 -14.22
C ALA A 223 -3.15 13.67 -15.66
N ALA A 224 -2.66 12.82 -16.57
CA ALA A 224 -2.51 13.13 -17.97
C ALA A 224 -2.87 11.93 -18.83
N VAL A 225 -3.49 12.16 -19.98
CA VAL A 225 -3.66 11.14 -21.03
C VAL A 225 -2.90 11.60 -22.25
N ARG A 226 -2.24 10.67 -22.94
CA ARG A 226 -1.43 10.92 -24.13
C ARG A 226 -1.91 10.07 -25.29
N CYS A 227 -1.91 10.65 -26.50
CA CYS A 227 -2.17 9.90 -27.72
C CYS A 227 -0.86 9.40 -28.34
N GLY A 228 -0.83 8.12 -28.72
CA GLY A 228 0.30 7.50 -29.41
C GLY A 228 0.54 7.99 -30.84
N SER A 229 -0.45 8.64 -31.47
CA SER A 229 -0.34 9.14 -32.86
C SER A 229 0.45 10.45 -32.99
N GLY A 230 0.96 11.01 -31.89
CA GLY A 230 1.82 12.19 -31.93
C GLY A 230 1.12 13.45 -32.44
N GLU A 231 1.84 14.24 -33.22
CA GLU A 231 1.39 15.52 -33.79
C GLU A 231 0.32 15.37 -34.87
N GLN A 232 0.19 14.18 -35.46
CA GLN A 232 -0.79 13.86 -36.51
C GLN A 232 -2.22 13.76 -35.96
N CYS A 233 -2.37 13.68 -34.64
CA CYS A 233 -3.68 13.66 -34.00
C CYS A 233 -4.34 15.07 -34.10
N PRO A 234 -5.54 15.19 -34.70
CA PRO A 234 -6.22 16.48 -34.88
C PRO A 234 -6.95 16.94 -33.62
N ALA A 235 -6.68 16.32 -32.46
CA ALA A 235 -7.32 16.68 -31.21
C ALA A 235 -7.01 18.14 -30.80
N PRO A 236 -8.01 18.88 -30.29
CA PRO A 236 -7.89 20.30 -29.96
C PRO A 236 -7.18 20.53 -28.61
N VAL A 237 -6.04 19.89 -28.38
CA VAL A 237 -5.25 20.02 -27.14
C VAL A 237 -3.78 20.31 -27.45
N LEU A 238 -3.05 20.82 -26.46
CA LEU A 238 -1.65 21.16 -26.61
C LEU A 238 -0.77 19.93 -26.84
N LEU A 239 0.35 20.14 -27.54
CA LEU A 239 1.42 19.14 -27.65
C LEU A 239 2.32 19.22 -26.42
N ASP A 240 2.77 18.07 -25.93
CA ASP A 240 3.88 18.02 -24.99
C ASP A 240 5.21 18.37 -25.68
N TRP A 241 6.26 18.49 -24.87
CA TRP A 241 7.63 18.71 -25.35
C TRP A 241 8.15 17.59 -26.27
N ARG A 242 7.47 16.44 -26.35
CA ARG A 242 7.78 15.32 -27.26
C ARG A 242 6.89 15.31 -28.51
N GLY A 243 6.09 16.35 -28.75
CA GLY A 243 5.22 16.47 -29.92
C GLY A 243 4.00 15.54 -29.88
N ARG A 244 3.53 15.12 -28.71
CA ARG A 244 2.32 14.28 -28.56
C ARG A 244 1.18 15.10 -27.98
N ARG A 245 -0.06 14.85 -28.43
CA ARG A 245 -1.26 15.42 -27.80
C ARG A 245 -1.41 14.88 -26.38
N VAL A 246 -1.53 15.80 -25.41
CA VAL A 246 -1.68 15.45 -24.00
C VAL A 246 -2.86 16.21 -23.41
N TRP A 247 -3.80 15.47 -22.83
CA TRP A 247 -4.92 16.01 -22.05
C TRP A 247 -4.50 16.05 -20.58
N ARG A 248 -4.65 17.20 -19.91
CA ARG A 248 -4.38 17.39 -18.47
C ARG A 248 -5.48 18.21 -17.82
N GLY A 249 -5.72 18.00 -16.53
CA GLY A 249 -6.69 18.79 -15.76
C GLY A 249 -8.05 18.86 -16.46
N HIS A 250 -8.53 20.07 -16.76
CA HIS A 250 -9.82 20.28 -17.44
C HIS A 250 -9.93 19.62 -18.83
N ASP A 251 -8.84 19.44 -19.57
CA ASP A 251 -8.87 18.78 -20.88
C ASP A 251 -9.29 17.30 -20.77
N LEU A 252 -9.07 16.68 -19.59
CA LEU A 252 -9.50 15.30 -19.33
C LEU A 252 -11.02 15.17 -19.34
N VAL A 253 -11.75 16.20 -18.92
CA VAL A 253 -13.22 16.22 -18.99
C VAL A 253 -13.66 16.17 -20.46
N GLY A 254 -13.06 17.02 -21.31
CA GLY A 254 -13.35 17.01 -22.74
C GLY A 254 -13.02 15.67 -23.43
N LEU A 255 -11.93 15.01 -23.02
CA LEU A 255 -11.62 13.66 -23.48
C LEU A 255 -12.66 12.63 -23.02
N HIS A 256 -13.09 12.69 -21.76
CA HIS A 256 -14.09 11.78 -21.21
C HIS A 256 -15.42 11.89 -21.96
N THR A 257 -15.92 13.11 -22.18
CA THR A 257 -17.14 13.35 -22.95
C THR A 257 -17.03 12.83 -24.39
N ALA A 258 -15.89 13.05 -25.04
CA ALA A 258 -15.65 12.56 -26.40
C ALA A 258 -15.61 11.03 -26.49
N LEU A 259 -15.01 10.35 -25.51
CA LEU A 259 -15.00 8.89 -25.41
C LEU A 259 -16.39 8.32 -25.16
N ALA A 260 -17.16 8.92 -24.23
CA ALA A 260 -18.53 8.50 -23.95
C ALA A 260 -19.42 8.59 -25.20
N ALA A 261 -19.28 9.66 -25.99
CA ALA A 261 -20.02 9.81 -27.25
C ALA A 261 -19.63 8.78 -28.32
N VAL A 262 -18.36 8.32 -28.35
CA VAL A 262 -17.93 7.23 -29.24
C VAL A 262 -18.56 5.91 -28.81
N TRP A 263 -18.57 5.61 -27.51
CA TRP A 263 -19.16 4.38 -26.98
C TRP A 263 -20.67 4.29 -27.23
N GLN A 264 -21.41 5.38 -27.00
CA GLN A 264 -22.85 5.44 -27.31
C GLN A 264 -23.14 5.18 -28.80
N ARG A 265 -22.28 5.69 -29.71
CA ARG A 265 -22.43 5.41 -31.15
C ARG A 265 -22.13 3.95 -31.50
N SER A 266 -21.14 3.32 -30.86
CA SER A 266 -20.84 1.91 -31.09
C SER A 266 -21.94 0.98 -30.55
N GLU A 267 -22.56 1.32 -29.42
CA GLU A 267 -23.69 0.56 -28.87
C GLU A 267 -24.95 0.72 -29.72
N ALA A 268 -25.20 1.91 -30.28
CA ALA A 268 -26.35 2.15 -31.16
C ALA A 268 -26.22 1.53 -32.56
N ALA A 269 -25.00 1.16 -32.97
CA ALA A 269 -24.71 0.55 -34.26
C ALA A 269 -24.64 -0.99 -34.21
N ALA A 270 -24.69 -1.59 -33.01
CA ALA A 270 -24.70 -3.02 -32.74
C ALA A 270 -26.13 -3.55 -32.59
#